data_AF-A0A6J8BNF8-F1
#
_entry.id   AF-A0A6J8BNF8-F1
#
_cell.length_a   1.000
_cell.length_b   1.000
_cell.length_c   1.000
_cell.angle_alpha   90.00
_cell.angle_beta   90.00
_cell.angle_gamma   90.00
#
_symmetry.space_group_name_H-M   'P 1'
#
loop_
_entity.id
_entity.type
_entity.pdbx_description
1 polymer ?
#
loop_
_entity_poly.entity_id
_entity_poly.type
_entity_poly.pdbx_seq_one_letter_code
_entity_poly.pdbx_strand_id
1 'polypeptide(L)'
;MNNHSSDPVINSYKHVRSSGYLTPKYRYRNPPSTMSWLEDDIDLNDIEGKDRSKSPEPQLDDFIQKVLQTKRNLITRTKEKAYKSALYLATNIVEVAFENEWLYPMYIRNTEREADLCDFRAVDKNVYVGLVPLRKPIRMNAFMVAYKSPGDLPSHRMLVQINKKTTKEERLNIVNEWGHCLDANGVLRPDFVLHWFNRGLIKACEKLEVENKRTQKLAFLETSLAEDGTVWVHIIGFDPQENYKINLVPCFSLTEVPKQLYINAPIPSRRPYNDDQSKFLQDVHNGIKEGEEILFLEARLEKWFRGMRFSPTIEISWGVHIGQLEDRSFGFLNTLKPKRLFEDIIVLINAIKDEHVVCLHAVTNRVINHAVFFQYRKNLGKLQQKQDWFVAVLKTIQTQLNLNMFPNFFLQKQNIFMESDPQILKFNKDEIKRLITCIKNNPESLLSYSGCEEAKTETEDSEKSDDEKESSGEKNGVHFSD
;
A
#
# COMPACT_ATOMS: atom_id res chain seq x y z
N MET A 1 72.28 12.04 -13.94
CA MET A 1 71.04 12.79 -14.25
C MET A 1 69.94 12.26 -13.33
N ASN A 2 69.04 13.14 -12.88
CA ASN A 2 68.07 12.90 -11.79
C ASN A 2 66.93 11.96 -12.23
N ASN A 3 66.31 11.12 -11.38
CA ASN A 3 65.45 11.42 -10.21
C ASN A 3 64.20 12.28 -10.57
N HIS A 4 63.01 11.67 -10.71
CA HIS A 4 61.97 11.68 -9.66
C HIS A 4 60.64 10.97 -10.04
N SER A 5 59.90 10.63 -8.99
CA SER A 5 58.56 10.03 -8.89
C SER A 5 57.40 11.03 -9.00
N SER A 6 56.20 10.57 -9.40
CA SER A 6 54.91 11.16 -8.98
C SER A 6 53.68 10.30 -9.32
N ASP A 7 52.91 9.88 -8.30
CA ASP A 7 51.46 9.59 -8.43
C ASP A 7 50.69 10.88 -8.80
N PRO A 8 49.44 10.83 -9.31
CA PRO A 8 48.26 10.89 -8.41
C PRO A 8 47.01 10.15 -8.98
N VAL A 9 45.80 10.12 -8.41
CA VAL A 9 45.18 10.77 -7.22
C VAL A 9 44.35 9.72 -6.44
N ILE A 10 44.39 9.72 -5.10
CA ILE A 10 43.33 9.14 -4.26
C ILE A 10 42.49 10.30 -3.72
N ASN A 11 41.23 10.42 -4.14
CA ASN A 11 40.37 11.51 -3.66
C ASN A 11 39.65 11.10 -2.36
N SER A 12 40.28 11.44 -1.24
CA SER A 12 39.75 11.26 0.11
C SER A 12 38.53 12.14 0.37
N TYR A 13 37.36 11.57 0.66
CA TYR A 13 36.30 12.31 1.32
C TYR A 13 36.65 12.49 2.81
N LYS A 14 37.18 13.67 3.14
CA LYS A 14 37.54 14.05 4.52
C LYS A 14 36.30 14.14 5.40
N HIS A 15 36.49 13.77 6.68
CA HIS A 15 35.55 14.10 7.75
C HIS A 15 35.25 15.61 7.79
N VAL A 16 34.00 15.98 7.56
CA VAL A 16 33.45 17.26 8.04
C VAL A 16 32.94 17.02 9.46
N ARG A 17 33.54 17.70 10.45
CA ARG A 17 33.04 17.68 11.83
C ARG A 17 31.86 18.66 11.97
N SER A 18 30.68 18.11 12.27
CA SER A 18 29.60 18.70 13.07
C SER A 18 29.49 20.24 13.16
N SER A 19 28.49 20.82 12.51
CA SER A 19 27.65 21.86 13.13
C SER A 19 26.35 21.22 13.61
N GLY A 20 25.87 21.62 14.79
CA GLY A 20 24.84 20.88 15.51
C GLY A 20 23.42 21.23 15.09
N TYR A 21 22.69 20.25 14.57
CA TYR A 21 21.23 20.20 14.68
C TYR A 21 20.83 19.03 15.58
N LEU A 22 20.07 19.35 16.63
CA LEU A 22 19.57 18.37 17.60
C LEU A 22 18.55 17.45 16.92
N THR A 23 18.97 16.24 16.55
CA THR A 23 18.04 15.20 16.12
C THR A 23 17.12 14.81 17.29
N PRO A 24 15.79 14.74 17.09
CA PRO A 24 14.89 14.28 18.12
C PRO A 24 15.25 12.84 18.53
N LYS A 25 15.64 12.65 19.79
CA LYS A 25 15.83 11.30 20.35
C LYS A 25 14.47 10.63 20.45
N TYR A 26 14.08 9.91 19.39
CA TYR A 26 12.95 8.99 19.41
C TYR A 26 13.19 7.89 20.45
N ARG A 27 12.79 8.17 21.70
CA ARG A 27 12.64 7.15 22.74
C ARG A 27 11.48 6.26 22.35
N TYR A 28 11.76 5.23 21.53
CA TYR A 28 10.92 4.05 21.46
C TYR A 28 10.73 3.52 22.88
N ARG A 29 9.57 3.82 23.50
CA ARG A 29 9.11 3.06 24.66
C ARG A 29 9.07 1.60 24.22
N ASN A 30 9.44 0.69 25.12
CA ASN A 30 9.35 -0.73 24.81
C ASN A 30 7.89 -1.03 24.45
N PRO A 31 7.62 -1.77 23.35
CA PRO A 31 6.26 -2.25 23.11
C PRO A 31 5.87 -3.11 24.32
N PRO A 32 4.70 -2.92 24.94
CA PRO A 32 4.25 -3.84 25.97
C PRO A 32 4.11 -5.23 25.37
N SER A 33 4.33 -6.24 26.21
CA SER A 33 3.76 -7.56 25.99
C SER A 33 2.26 -7.42 25.69
N THR A 34 1.84 -7.95 24.54
CA THR A 34 0.42 -8.19 24.17
C THR A 34 -0.54 -6.99 24.31
N MET A 35 -0.80 -6.32 23.18
CA MET A 35 -2.07 -5.66 22.80
C MET A 35 -2.73 -4.56 23.68
N SER A 36 -2.21 -4.17 24.84
CA SER A 36 -2.93 -3.24 25.74
C SER A 36 -3.25 -1.82 25.20
N TRP A 37 -2.67 -1.38 24.07
CA TRP A 37 -2.99 -0.08 23.43
C TRP A 37 -4.12 -0.14 22.39
N LEU A 38 -4.70 -1.33 22.12
CA LEU A 38 -5.93 -1.47 21.33
C LEU A 38 -7.18 -1.62 22.22
N GLU A 39 -6.98 -1.55 23.54
CA GLU A 39 -7.99 -1.67 24.60
C GLU A 39 -8.56 -0.30 25.03
N ASP A 40 -8.35 0.76 24.24
CA ASP A 40 -9.25 1.91 24.30
C ASP A 40 -10.66 1.40 23.94
N ASP A 41 -11.51 1.37 24.96
CA ASP A 41 -12.92 1.07 24.83
C ASP A 41 -13.54 2.15 23.95
N ILE A 42 -14.14 1.71 22.84
CA ILE A 42 -15.03 2.58 22.09
C ILE A 42 -16.28 2.68 22.94
N ASP A 43 -16.44 3.81 23.62
CA ASP A 43 -17.66 4.07 24.37
C ASP A 43 -18.84 4.07 23.38
N LEU A 44 -19.75 3.11 23.57
CA LEU A 44 -20.91 2.86 22.71
C LEU A 44 -22.18 3.50 23.31
N ASN A 45 -22.08 4.16 24.47
CA ASN A 45 -23.23 4.64 25.24
C ASN A 45 -23.83 5.97 24.73
N ASP A 46 -23.21 6.64 23.75
CA ASP A 46 -23.70 7.90 23.15
C ASP A 46 -24.88 7.72 22.16
N ILE A 47 -25.54 6.54 22.13
CA ILE A 47 -26.65 6.23 21.21
C ILE A 47 -27.87 5.67 21.96
N GLU A 48 -28.41 6.43 22.92
CA GLU A 48 -29.84 6.25 23.28
C GLU A 48 -30.51 7.55 23.76
N GLY A 49 -31.32 8.12 22.87
CA GLY A 49 -32.20 9.25 23.13
C GLY A 49 -33.46 9.12 22.26
N LYS A 50 -34.45 8.37 22.74
CA LYS A 50 -35.74 8.19 22.05
C LYS A 50 -36.64 9.39 22.30
N ASP A 51 -36.94 10.16 21.27
CA ASP A 51 -38.13 11.00 21.25
C ASP A 51 -38.98 10.70 20.00
N ARG A 52 -40.30 10.61 20.19
CA ARG A 52 -41.23 10.01 19.19
C ARG A 52 -42.17 11.05 18.58
N SER A 53 -41.67 11.87 17.65
CA SER A 53 -42.51 12.52 16.62
C SER A 53 -41.70 13.31 15.58
N LYS A 54 -41.22 12.62 14.54
CA LYS A 54 -40.82 13.18 13.24
C LYS A 54 -40.74 12.03 12.23
N SER A 55 -40.76 12.33 10.93
CA SER A 55 -40.31 11.39 9.90
C SER A 55 -38.92 10.85 10.29
N PRO A 56 -38.64 9.55 10.11
CA PRO A 56 -37.34 8.99 10.52
C PRO A 56 -36.22 9.78 9.85
N GLU A 57 -35.33 10.38 10.66
CA GLU A 57 -34.19 11.11 10.14
C GLU A 57 -33.33 10.14 9.31
N PRO A 58 -32.89 10.55 8.11
CA PRO A 58 -32.20 9.66 7.19
C PRO A 58 -30.90 9.15 7.83
N GLN A 59 -30.74 7.83 7.87
CA GLN A 59 -29.63 7.22 8.59
C GLN A 59 -28.36 7.26 7.76
N LEU A 60 -27.20 7.16 8.41
CA LEU A 60 -25.93 7.13 7.70
C LEU A 60 -25.84 5.97 6.71
N ASP A 61 -26.46 4.82 7.03
CA ASP A 61 -26.61 3.71 6.08
C ASP A 61 -27.33 4.12 4.76
N ASP A 62 -28.31 5.02 4.77
CA ASP A 62 -29.00 5.48 3.55
C ASP A 62 -28.04 6.24 2.63
N PHE A 63 -27.27 7.17 3.19
CA PHE A 63 -26.26 7.93 2.45
C PHE A 63 -25.10 7.05 1.98
N ILE A 64 -24.66 6.07 2.79
CA ILE A 64 -23.66 5.08 2.36
C ILE A 64 -24.17 4.30 1.13
N GLN A 65 -25.44 3.88 1.11
CA GLN A 65 -25.99 3.17 -0.05
C GLN A 65 -26.04 4.06 -1.29
N LYS A 66 -26.41 5.35 -1.16
CA LYS A 66 -26.34 6.32 -2.28
C LYS A 66 -24.92 6.42 -2.86
N VAL A 67 -23.90 6.65 -2.01
CA VAL A 67 -22.50 6.74 -2.47
C VAL A 67 -22.03 5.45 -3.15
N LEU A 68 -22.38 4.29 -2.59
CA LEU A 68 -22.05 2.99 -3.18
C LEU A 68 -22.73 2.77 -4.54
N GLN A 69 -23.99 3.20 -4.72
CA GLN A 69 -24.68 3.11 -6.01
C GLN A 69 -24.03 4.01 -7.06
N THR A 70 -23.71 5.27 -6.70
CA THR A 70 -23.11 6.25 -7.62
C THR A 70 -21.66 5.92 -7.98
N LYS A 71 -20.80 5.66 -6.99
CA LYS A 71 -19.35 5.61 -7.19
C LYS A 71 -18.80 4.21 -7.49
N ARG A 72 -19.44 3.10 -7.08
CA ARG A 72 -18.88 1.74 -7.22
C ARG A 72 -18.55 1.40 -8.67
N ASN A 73 -19.48 1.57 -9.61
CA ASN A 73 -19.26 1.21 -11.01
C ASN A 73 -18.15 2.03 -11.67
N LEU A 74 -18.06 3.33 -11.34
CA LEU A 74 -17.02 4.23 -11.83
C LEU A 74 -15.65 3.82 -11.28
N ILE A 75 -15.53 3.70 -9.95
CA ILE A 75 -14.28 3.32 -9.27
C ILE A 75 -13.78 1.96 -9.77
N THR A 76 -14.65 0.96 -9.87
CA THR A 76 -14.26 -0.38 -10.35
C THR A 76 -13.76 -0.34 -11.80
N ARG A 77 -14.48 0.31 -12.72
CA ARG A 77 -14.08 0.38 -14.14
C ARG A 77 -12.76 1.13 -14.33
N THR A 78 -12.58 2.26 -13.67
CA THR A 78 -11.34 3.04 -13.76
C THR A 78 -10.15 2.27 -13.19
N LYS A 79 -10.32 1.64 -12.01
CA LYS A 79 -9.29 0.77 -11.40
C LYS A 79 -8.94 -0.41 -12.32
N GLU A 80 -9.93 -1.06 -12.95
CA GLU A 80 -9.71 -2.20 -13.83
C GLU A 80 -8.97 -1.81 -15.13
N LYS A 81 -9.34 -0.71 -15.78
CA LYS A 81 -8.64 -0.19 -16.97
C LYS A 81 -7.18 0.13 -16.64
N ALA A 82 -6.94 0.91 -15.58
CA ALA A 82 -5.60 1.30 -15.17
C ALA A 82 -4.76 0.08 -14.75
N TYR A 83 -5.32 -0.85 -14.00
CA TYR A 83 -4.65 -2.09 -13.60
C TYR A 83 -4.22 -2.94 -14.81
N LYS A 84 -5.12 -3.17 -15.79
CA LYS A 84 -4.80 -3.94 -17.01
C LYS A 84 -3.69 -3.29 -17.83
N SER A 85 -3.72 -1.96 -17.95
CA SER A 85 -2.68 -1.22 -18.68
C SER A 85 -1.33 -1.26 -17.94
N ALA A 86 -1.35 -1.10 -16.61
CA ALA A 86 -0.16 -1.18 -15.78
C ALA A 86 0.47 -2.58 -15.75
N LEU A 87 -0.35 -3.64 -15.68
CA LEU A 87 0.10 -5.02 -15.75
C LEU A 87 0.76 -5.33 -17.10
N TYR A 88 0.14 -4.93 -18.22
CA TYR A 88 0.72 -5.11 -19.55
C TYR A 88 2.10 -4.43 -19.69
N LEU A 89 2.23 -3.18 -19.23
CA LEU A 89 3.52 -2.49 -19.25
C LEU A 89 4.55 -3.13 -18.31
N ALA A 90 4.14 -3.56 -17.12
CA ALA A 90 5.00 -4.28 -16.18
C ALA A 90 5.59 -5.56 -16.80
N THR A 91 4.75 -6.40 -17.41
CA THR A 91 5.17 -7.63 -18.11
C THR A 91 6.15 -7.29 -19.24
N ASN A 92 5.79 -6.36 -20.14
CA ASN A 92 6.63 -5.97 -21.27
C ASN A 92 8.00 -5.40 -20.85
N ILE A 93 8.05 -4.58 -19.78
CA ILE A 93 9.32 -4.07 -19.22
C ILE A 93 10.22 -5.23 -18.74
N VAL A 94 9.66 -6.25 -18.07
CA VAL A 94 10.43 -7.42 -17.62
C VAL A 94 10.88 -8.29 -18.80
N GLU A 95 10.06 -8.47 -19.83
CA GLU A 95 10.40 -9.21 -21.06
C GLU A 95 11.56 -8.55 -21.81
N VAL A 96 11.46 -7.24 -22.06
CA VAL A 96 12.54 -6.47 -22.69
C VAL A 96 13.79 -6.47 -21.83
N ALA A 97 13.68 -6.38 -20.49
CA ALA A 97 14.84 -6.52 -19.61
C ALA A 97 15.47 -7.93 -19.71
N PHE A 98 14.65 -8.97 -19.84
CA PHE A 98 15.08 -10.36 -19.98
C PHE A 98 15.86 -10.60 -21.28
N GLU A 99 15.43 -10.00 -22.39
CA GLU A 99 16.14 -10.08 -23.67
C GLU A 99 17.46 -9.28 -23.70
N ASN A 100 17.56 -8.18 -22.93
CA ASN A 100 18.61 -7.16 -23.14
C ASN A 100 19.61 -7.04 -21.96
N GLU A 101 19.43 -7.75 -20.84
CA GLU A 101 20.42 -7.89 -19.76
C GLU A 101 20.77 -9.36 -19.48
N TRP A 102 22.04 -9.71 -19.68
CA TRP A 102 22.54 -11.11 -19.59
C TRP A 102 22.32 -11.79 -18.22
N LEU A 103 22.14 -11.02 -17.15
CA LEU A 103 21.86 -11.54 -15.80
C LEU A 103 20.38 -11.90 -15.58
N TYR A 104 19.44 -11.35 -16.37
CA TYR A 104 18.03 -11.73 -16.27
C TYR A 104 17.81 -13.19 -16.71
N PRO A 105 18.29 -13.66 -17.89
CA PRO A 105 18.25 -15.08 -18.26
C PRO A 105 19.09 -16.00 -17.38
N MET A 106 19.88 -15.47 -16.44
CA MET A 106 20.58 -16.25 -15.42
C MET A 106 19.72 -16.43 -14.16
N TYR A 107 19.13 -15.35 -13.65
CA TYR A 107 18.52 -15.31 -12.32
C TYR A 107 17.01 -15.11 -12.25
N ILE A 108 16.34 -14.65 -13.30
CA ILE A 108 14.89 -14.40 -13.30
C ILE A 108 14.14 -15.64 -13.80
N ARG A 109 13.09 -16.04 -13.08
CA ARG A 109 12.20 -17.14 -13.48
C ARG A 109 11.40 -16.67 -14.70
N ASN A 110 11.43 -17.48 -15.75
CA ASN A 110 10.71 -17.21 -16.99
C ASN A 110 9.83 -18.44 -17.28
N THR A 111 8.54 -18.20 -17.49
CA THR A 111 7.55 -19.19 -17.93
C THR A 111 7.40 -19.08 -19.44
N GLU A 112 7.34 -20.20 -20.17
CA GLU A 112 7.63 -20.34 -21.62
C GLU A 112 6.89 -19.41 -22.63
N ARG A 113 6.09 -18.43 -22.21
CA ARG A 113 5.40 -17.46 -23.08
C ARG A 113 5.31 -16.01 -22.58
N GLU A 114 5.44 -15.72 -21.29
CA GLU A 114 5.26 -14.37 -20.72
C GLU A 114 6.14 -14.18 -19.47
N ALA A 115 6.51 -12.93 -19.15
CA ALA A 115 7.19 -12.63 -17.88
C ALA A 115 6.29 -12.89 -16.66
N ASP A 116 6.77 -13.76 -15.77
CA ASP A 116 6.09 -14.16 -14.56
C ASP A 116 6.06 -13.01 -13.53
N LEU A 117 4.87 -12.63 -13.07
CA LEU A 117 4.64 -11.62 -12.04
C LEU A 117 3.75 -12.23 -10.94
N CYS A 118 4.36 -12.69 -9.84
CA CYS A 118 3.66 -13.54 -8.87
C CYS A 118 2.75 -12.79 -7.90
N ASP A 119 2.92 -11.47 -7.79
CA ASP A 119 2.03 -10.60 -7.02
C ASP A 119 2.12 -9.18 -7.59
N PHE A 120 1.18 -8.82 -8.47
CA PHE A 120 1.05 -7.49 -9.04
C PHE A 120 -0.23 -6.83 -8.52
N ARG A 121 -0.11 -5.73 -7.77
CA ARG A 121 -1.25 -5.13 -7.06
C ARG A 121 -1.16 -3.62 -6.90
N ALA A 122 -2.32 -2.98 -6.80
CA ALA A 122 -2.43 -1.54 -6.53
C ALA A 122 -2.27 -1.26 -5.04
N VAL A 123 -1.20 -0.56 -4.64
CA VAL A 123 -0.97 -0.14 -3.24
C VAL A 123 -1.67 1.19 -2.92
N ASP A 124 -1.91 2.02 -3.94
CA ASP A 124 -2.87 3.13 -3.91
C ASP A 124 -3.44 3.38 -5.34
N LYS A 125 -4.30 4.39 -5.52
CA LYS A 125 -4.76 4.84 -6.84
C LYS A 125 -3.55 5.15 -7.72
N ASN A 126 -3.49 4.50 -8.89
CA ASN A 126 -2.44 4.69 -9.88
C ASN A 126 -1.00 4.42 -9.35
N VAL A 127 -0.86 3.64 -8.28
CA VAL A 127 0.44 3.21 -7.73
C VAL A 127 0.44 1.69 -7.57
N TYR A 128 1.32 1.01 -8.31
CA TYR A 128 1.38 -0.43 -8.43
C TYR A 128 2.73 -0.97 -7.96
N VAL A 129 2.71 -2.16 -7.36
CA VAL A 129 3.90 -2.94 -7.03
C VAL A 129 3.76 -4.31 -7.69
N GLY A 130 4.82 -4.78 -8.36
CA GLY A 130 4.91 -6.09 -8.99
C GLY A 130 6.12 -6.86 -8.47
N LEU A 131 5.90 -8.09 -8.02
CA LEU A 131 6.99 -9.00 -7.67
C LEU A 131 7.49 -9.79 -8.89
N VAL A 132 8.79 -9.71 -9.14
CA VAL A 132 9.46 -10.48 -10.21
C VAL A 132 10.22 -11.66 -9.58
N PRO A 133 9.81 -12.91 -9.83
CA PRO A 133 10.41 -14.09 -9.21
C PRO A 133 11.83 -14.33 -9.71
N LEU A 134 12.76 -14.46 -8.76
CA LEU A 134 14.07 -15.04 -9.00
C LEU A 134 13.93 -16.57 -9.10
N ARG A 135 14.81 -17.21 -9.87
CA ARG A 135 14.85 -18.65 -10.04
C ARG A 135 15.10 -19.34 -8.71
N LYS A 136 14.45 -20.49 -8.51
CA LYS A 136 14.88 -21.42 -7.46
C LYS A 136 16.27 -21.93 -7.85
N PRO A 137 17.25 -21.97 -6.92
CA PRO A 137 18.55 -22.58 -7.20
C PRO A 137 18.38 -24.03 -7.65
N ILE A 138 19.33 -24.55 -8.43
CA ILE A 138 19.30 -25.95 -8.92
C ILE A 138 19.06 -26.96 -7.78
N ARG A 139 19.52 -26.62 -6.56
CA ARG A 139 19.26 -27.36 -5.33
C ARG A 139 18.26 -26.60 -4.46
N MET A 140 17.04 -27.12 -4.30
CA MET A 140 15.95 -26.44 -3.57
C MET A 140 16.30 -26.01 -2.12
N ASN A 141 17.26 -26.67 -1.47
CA ASN A 141 17.71 -26.36 -0.10
C ASN A 141 19.06 -25.59 -0.05
N ALA A 142 19.50 -24.98 -1.16
CA ALA A 142 20.77 -24.26 -1.27
C ALA A 142 20.86 -23.05 -0.33
N PHE A 143 19.77 -22.32 -0.16
CA PHE A 143 19.67 -21.17 0.72
C PHE A 143 18.82 -21.47 1.95
N MET A 144 19.09 -20.75 3.04
CA MET A 144 18.28 -20.78 4.25
C MET A 144 18.11 -19.36 4.82
N VAL A 145 16.98 -19.10 5.47
CA VAL A 145 16.82 -17.92 6.31
C VAL A 145 17.69 -18.09 7.56
N ALA A 146 18.65 -17.20 7.75
CA ALA A 146 19.45 -17.15 8.95
C ALA A 146 18.59 -16.61 10.11
N TYR A 147 18.35 -17.45 11.12
CA TYR A 147 17.66 -17.00 12.32
C TYR A 147 18.47 -15.91 13.04
N LYS A 148 17.81 -14.78 13.29
CA LYS A 148 18.27 -13.68 14.14
C LYS A 148 17.23 -13.49 15.26
N SER A 149 17.67 -12.99 16.41
CA SER A 149 16.70 -12.68 17.47
C SER A 149 15.86 -11.46 17.03
N PRO A 150 14.61 -11.33 17.50
CA PRO A 150 13.78 -10.16 17.21
C PRO A 150 14.29 -8.83 17.79
N GLY A 151 15.43 -8.84 18.48
CA GLY A 151 16.20 -7.67 18.90
C GLY A 151 17.36 -7.33 17.96
N ASP A 152 17.97 -8.33 17.30
CA ASP A 152 19.02 -8.11 16.30
C ASP A 152 18.46 -7.62 14.97
N LEU A 153 17.29 -8.15 14.58
CA LEU A 153 16.64 -7.91 13.30
C LEU A 153 15.10 -7.88 13.52
N PRO A 154 14.35 -6.94 12.93
CA PRO A 154 12.89 -6.92 13.08
C PRO A 154 12.24 -8.06 12.28
N SER A 155 11.06 -8.51 12.69
CA SER A 155 10.37 -9.70 12.15
C SER A 155 9.95 -9.60 10.67
N HIS A 156 10.01 -8.41 10.08
CA HIS A 156 9.75 -8.15 8.66
C HIS A 156 11.03 -8.07 7.81
N ARG A 157 12.19 -8.39 8.39
CA ARG A 157 13.50 -8.39 7.71
C ARG A 157 14.19 -9.73 7.93
N MET A 158 14.83 -10.27 6.89
CA MET A 158 15.43 -11.61 6.93
C MET A 158 16.77 -11.67 6.22
N LEU A 159 17.78 -12.27 6.86
CA LEU A 159 19.07 -12.52 6.24
C LEU A 159 19.04 -13.88 5.55
N VAL A 160 19.37 -13.95 4.26
CA VAL A 160 19.42 -15.19 3.48
C VAL A 160 20.89 -15.58 3.25
N GLN A 161 21.25 -16.83 3.50
CA GLN A 161 22.63 -17.33 3.35
C GLN A 161 22.63 -18.74 2.77
N ILE A 162 23.76 -19.16 2.19
CA ILE A 162 23.99 -20.56 1.81
C ILE A 162 23.78 -21.44 3.06
N ASN A 163 23.00 -22.50 2.88
CA ASN A 163 22.65 -23.43 3.94
C ASN A 163 23.91 -24.04 4.57
N LYS A 164 24.02 -23.96 5.90
CA LYS A 164 25.22 -24.40 6.64
C LYS A 164 25.45 -25.92 6.60
N LYS A 165 24.44 -26.70 6.18
CA LYS A 165 24.51 -28.16 6.03
C LYS A 165 25.01 -28.61 4.65
N THR A 166 25.09 -27.69 3.69
CA THR A 166 25.56 -27.93 2.32
C THR A 166 27.03 -28.33 2.30
N THR A 167 27.41 -29.33 1.49
CA THR A 167 28.81 -29.79 1.42
C THR A 167 29.72 -28.77 0.73
N LYS A 168 31.04 -28.97 0.78
CA LYS A 168 32.02 -28.07 0.16
C LYS A 168 31.84 -27.96 -1.36
N GLU A 169 31.60 -29.07 -2.04
CA GLU A 169 31.38 -29.14 -3.49
C GLU A 169 30.07 -28.46 -3.88
N GLU A 170 29.00 -28.73 -3.13
CA GLU A 170 27.70 -28.11 -3.32
C GLU A 170 27.76 -26.60 -3.11
N ARG A 171 28.51 -26.13 -2.10
CA ARG A 171 28.75 -24.71 -1.85
C ARG A 171 29.53 -24.07 -3.00
N LEU A 172 30.53 -24.74 -3.58
CA LEU A 172 31.25 -24.26 -4.75
C LEU A 172 30.30 -24.09 -5.95
N ASN A 173 29.44 -25.07 -6.19
CA ASN A 173 28.43 -25.01 -7.26
C ASN A 173 27.45 -23.85 -7.06
N ILE A 174 26.95 -23.63 -5.84
CA ILE A 174 26.07 -22.49 -5.53
C ILE A 174 26.81 -21.16 -5.70
N VAL A 175 28.09 -21.06 -5.34
CA VAL A 175 28.89 -19.84 -5.55
C VAL A 175 29.15 -19.60 -7.04
N ASN A 176 29.34 -20.64 -7.86
CA ASN A 176 29.47 -20.51 -9.31
C ASN A 176 28.14 -20.09 -9.97
N GLU A 177 27.01 -20.60 -9.49
CA GLU A 177 25.66 -20.30 -9.99
C GLU A 177 25.21 -18.89 -9.55
N TRP A 178 25.34 -18.55 -8.27
CA TRP A 178 24.78 -17.33 -7.64
C TRP A 178 25.81 -16.25 -7.30
N GLY A 179 27.06 -16.37 -7.77
CA GLY A 179 28.19 -15.54 -7.35
C GLY A 179 27.97 -14.02 -7.47
N HIS A 180 27.21 -13.56 -8.47
CA HIS A 180 26.88 -12.14 -8.65
C HIS A 180 25.93 -11.58 -7.59
N CYS A 181 25.24 -12.44 -6.84
CA CYS A 181 24.27 -12.09 -5.81
C CYS A 181 24.79 -12.39 -4.39
N LEU A 182 26.00 -12.94 -4.25
CA LEU A 182 26.55 -13.43 -2.99
C LEU A 182 27.73 -12.60 -2.47
N ASP A 183 27.80 -12.40 -1.16
CA ASP A 183 28.99 -11.87 -0.50
C ASP A 183 30.04 -12.96 -0.21
N ALA A 184 31.22 -12.56 0.27
CA ALA A 184 32.31 -13.47 0.62
C ALA A 184 31.96 -14.50 1.73
N ASN A 185 30.91 -14.23 2.52
CA ASN A 185 30.43 -15.16 3.56
C ASN A 185 29.41 -16.17 3.01
N GLY A 186 28.87 -15.95 1.81
CA GLY A 186 27.76 -16.69 1.21
C GLY A 186 26.39 -16.15 1.64
N VAL A 187 26.28 -14.87 2.00
CA VAL A 187 25.01 -14.17 2.19
C VAL A 187 24.48 -13.71 0.83
N LEU A 188 23.21 -14.02 0.55
CA LEU A 188 22.51 -13.58 -0.65
C LEU A 188 22.04 -12.13 -0.43
N ARG A 189 22.65 -11.19 -1.14
CA ARG A 189 22.55 -9.76 -0.88
C ARG A 189 21.51 -9.08 -1.79
N PRO A 190 20.48 -8.42 -1.23
CA PRO A 190 19.44 -7.76 -2.03
C PRO A 190 20.00 -6.55 -2.80
N ASP A 191 21.02 -5.86 -2.28
CA ASP A 191 21.66 -4.74 -2.96
C ASP A 191 22.48 -5.18 -4.19
N PHE A 192 23.07 -6.38 -4.14
CA PHE A 192 23.76 -6.96 -5.30
C PHE A 192 22.75 -7.35 -6.39
N VAL A 193 21.61 -7.92 -5.99
CA VAL A 193 20.49 -8.25 -6.89
C VAL A 193 19.91 -6.97 -7.53
N LEU A 194 19.55 -5.97 -6.71
CA LEU A 194 19.00 -4.69 -7.18
C LEU A 194 19.95 -3.97 -8.15
N HIS A 195 21.26 -4.03 -7.94
CA HIS A 195 22.21 -3.35 -8.82
C HIS A 195 22.09 -3.78 -10.29
N TRP A 196 22.08 -5.08 -10.58
CA TRP A 196 21.93 -5.56 -11.96
C TRP A 196 20.48 -5.57 -12.43
N PHE A 197 19.53 -5.80 -11.52
CA PHE A 197 18.10 -5.82 -11.84
C PHE A 197 17.62 -4.42 -12.27
N ASN A 198 17.86 -3.39 -11.46
CA ASN A 198 17.51 -2.01 -11.80
C ASN A 198 18.13 -1.55 -13.13
N ARG A 199 19.37 -1.98 -13.43
CA ARG A 199 20.02 -1.68 -14.72
C ARG A 199 19.24 -2.24 -15.91
N GLY A 200 18.67 -3.44 -15.77
CA GLY A 200 17.81 -4.04 -16.79
C GLY A 200 16.48 -3.33 -16.95
N LEU A 201 15.80 -3.00 -15.86
CA LEU A 201 14.57 -2.20 -15.91
C LEU A 201 14.78 -0.85 -16.60
N ILE A 202 15.86 -0.13 -16.26
CA ILE A 202 16.18 1.18 -16.85
C ILE A 202 16.39 1.04 -18.36
N LYS A 203 17.26 0.12 -18.81
CA LYS A 203 17.49 -0.13 -20.25
C LYS A 203 16.24 -0.57 -21.00
N ALA A 204 15.38 -1.37 -20.35
CA ALA A 204 14.12 -1.80 -20.94
C ALA A 204 13.16 -0.60 -21.14
N CYS A 205 13.06 0.29 -20.15
CA CYS A 205 12.28 1.52 -20.26
C CYS A 205 12.84 2.44 -21.37
N GLU A 206 14.16 2.65 -21.43
CA GLU A 206 14.82 3.43 -22.49
C GLU A 206 14.51 2.88 -23.90
N LYS A 207 14.59 1.55 -24.08
CA LYS A 207 14.31 0.90 -25.37
C LYS A 207 12.83 1.02 -25.75
N LEU A 208 11.92 0.76 -24.81
CA LEU A 208 10.48 0.92 -25.03
C LEU A 208 10.11 2.37 -25.33
N GLU A 209 10.73 3.36 -24.69
CA GLU A 209 10.50 4.78 -24.97
C GLU A 209 10.91 5.16 -26.40
N VAL A 210 12.03 4.60 -26.91
CA VAL A 210 12.46 4.79 -28.32
C VAL A 210 11.49 4.15 -29.30
N GLU A 211 10.95 2.97 -29.00
CA GLU A 211 9.94 2.29 -29.83
C GLU A 211 8.58 3.03 -29.80
N ASN A 212 8.20 3.57 -28.66
CA ASN A 212 7.00 4.40 -28.49
C ASN A 212 7.09 5.70 -29.30
N LYS A 213 8.25 6.40 -29.26
CA LYS A 213 8.51 7.60 -30.06
C LYS A 213 8.42 7.34 -31.57
N ARG A 214 8.83 6.15 -32.03
CA ARG A 214 8.72 5.74 -33.45
C ARG A 214 7.30 5.41 -33.88
N THR A 215 6.48 4.88 -32.97
CA THR A 215 5.13 4.40 -33.27
C THR A 215 4.01 5.40 -32.94
N GLN A 216 4.31 6.47 -32.18
CA GLN A 216 3.35 7.47 -31.67
C GLN A 216 2.21 6.87 -30.81
N LYS A 217 2.40 5.66 -30.25
CA LYS A 217 1.30 4.88 -29.65
C LYS A 217 1.13 4.98 -28.15
N LEU A 218 2.12 5.50 -27.41
CA LEU A 218 2.20 5.26 -25.96
C LEU A 218 2.75 6.44 -25.16
N ALA A 219 2.44 6.39 -23.86
CA ALA A 219 2.91 7.25 -22.79
C ALA A 219 4.45 7.37 -22.71
N PHE A 220 4.92 8.46 -22.11
CA PHE A 220 6.33 8.62 -21.75
C PHE A 220 6.67 7.71 -20.58
N LEU A 221 7.89 7.16 -20.58
CA LEU A 221 8.43 6.30 -19.54
C LEU A 221 9.62 7.00 -18.89
N GLU A 222 9.47 7.40 -17.62
CA GLU A 222 10.56 7.93 -16.81
C GLU A 222 10.93 6.95 -15.70
N THR A 223 12.17 6.96 -15.22
CA THR A 223 12.59 6.11 -14.10
C THR A 223 13.18 6.94 -12.95
N SER A 224 12.94 6.53 -11.71
CA SER A 224 13.57 7.13 -10.52
C SER A 224 13.97 6.08 -9.50
N LEU A 225 15.18 6.21 -8.95
CA LEU A 225 15.65 5.40 -7.82
C LEU A 225 14.98 5.85 -6.51
N ALA A 226 14.38 4.91 -5.77
CA ALA A 226 13.84 5.14 -4.43
C ALA A 226 14.88 4.95 -3.33
N GLU A 227 14.55 5.42 -2.12
CA GLU A 227 15.42 5.31 -0.94
C GLU A 227 15.70 3.87 -0.49
N ASP A 228 14.80 2.94 -0.80
CA ASP A 228 14.92 1.51 -0.57
C ASP A 228 15.72 0.78 -1.67
N GLY A 229 16.31 1.53 -2.60
CA GLY A 229 17.11 1.01 -3.70
C GLY A 229 16.32 0.38 -4.85
N THR A 230 14.99 0.42 -4.85
CA THR A 230 14.19 -0.04 -6.01
C THR A 230 14.03 1.06 -7.06
N VAL A 231 13.68 0.69 -8.30
CA VAL A 231 13.36 1.66 -9.37
C VAL A 231 11.85 1.75 -9.55
N TRP A 232 11.33 2.98 -9.47
CA TRP A 232 9.99 3.31 -9.92
C TRP A 232 10.01 3.69 -11.39
N VAL A 233 9.12 3.09 -12.16
CA VAL A 233 8.78 3.49 -13.53
C VAL A 233 7.54 4.40 -13.44
N HIS A 234 7.65 5.62 -13.96
CA HIS A 234 6.55 6.58 -14.07
C HIS A 234 6.06 6.54 -15.51
N ILE A 235 4.78 6.21 -15.68
CA ILE A 235 4.10 6.20 -16.97
C ILE A 235 3.29 7.49 -17.04
N ILE A 236 3.60 8.34 -18.02
CA ILE A 236 2.96 9.64 -18.23
C ILE A 236 2.15 9.59 -19.52
N GLY A 237 0.85 9.33 -19.38
CA GLY A 237 -0.11 9.31 -20.47
C GLY A 237 -0.49 10.70 -20.95
N PHE A 238 -1.24 10.76 -22.05
CA PHE A 238 -1.80 12.02 -22.57
C PHE A 238 -3.03 12.47 -21.76
N ASP A 239 -3.72 11.55 -21.09
CA ASP A 239 -4.76 11.81 -20.08
C ASP A 239 -4.14 11.66 -18.68
N PRO A 240 -4.29 12.64 -17.76
CA PRO A 240 -3.86 12.51 -16.36
C PRO A 240 -4.39 11.28 -15.61
N GLN A 241 -5.53 10.71 -16.01
CA GLN A 241 -6.04 9.45 -15.43
C GLN A 241 -5.21 8.23 -15.83
N GLU A 242 -4.44 8.33 -16.92
CA GLU A 242 -3.51 7.31 -17.41
C GLU A 242 -2.09 7.51 -16.88
N ASN A 243 -1.87 8.47 -15.97
CA ASN A 243 -0.61 8.62 -15.26
C ASN A 243 -0.57 7.66 -14.06
N TYR A 244 0.37 6.71 -14.06
CA TYR A 244 0.59 5.78 -12.95
C TYR A 244 2.05 5.40 -12.76
N LYS A 245 2.37 4.86 -11.57
CA LYS A 245 3.72 4.50 -11.17
C LYS A 245 3.79 3.02 -10.83
N ILE A 246 4.81 2.33 -11.32
CA ILE A 246 5.03 0.90 -11.11
C ILE A 246 6.39 0.70 -10.43
N ASN A 247 6.42 -0.06 -9.35
CA ASN A 247 7.66 -0.55 -8.73
C ASN A 247 7.78 -2.06 -8.96
N LEU A 248 8.78 -2.48 -9.74
CA LEU A 248 9.07 -3.89 -9.97
C LEU A 248 10.20 -4.31 -9.03
N VAL A 249 9.97 -5.34 -8.23
CA VAL A 249 10.89 -5.74 -7.16
C VAL A 249 11.24 -7.23 -7.30
N PRO A 250 12.53 -7.60 -7.35
CA PRO A 250 12.92 -8.98 -7.49
C PRO A 250 12.74 -9.73 -6.15
N CYS A 251 12.22 -10.95 -6.20
CA CYS A 251 11.80 -11.68 -4.99
C CYS A 251 12.11 -13.19 -5.02
N PHE A 252 11.99 -13.84 -3.88
CA PHE A 252 11.92 -15.30 -3.75
C PHE A 252 10.69 -15.71 -2.95
N SER A 253 9.97 -16.76 -3.38
CA SER A 253 8.92 -17.39 -2.57
C SER A 253 9.51 -18.23 -1.42
N LEU A 254 8.87 -18.16 -0.26
CA LEU A 254 9.24 -18.92 0.93
C LEU A 254 8.48 -20.25 0.99
N THR A 255 9.20 -21.35 1.21
CA THR A 255 8.66 -22.71 1.34
C THR A 255 8.31 -23.11 2.78
N GLU A 256 8.62 -22.26 3.76
CA GLU A 256 8.22 -22.41 5.15
C GLU A 256 7.94 -21.04 5.80
N VAL A 257 7.12 -21.01 6.84
CA VAL A 257 6.93 -19.79 7.66
C VAL A 257 8.20 -19.59 8.51
N PRO A 258 8.96 -18.51 8.31
CA PRO A 258 10.23 -18.35 9.02
C PRO A 258 9.98 -18.13 10.51
N LYS A 259 10.81 -18.73 11.38
CA LYS A 259 10.66 -18.69 12.86
C LYS A 259 10.61 -17.29 13.50
N GLN A 260 10.93 -16.25 12.75
CA GLN A 260 10.91 -14.84 13.18
C GLN A 260 9.56 -14.16 12.89
N LEU A 261 8.74 -14.76 12.03
CA LEU A 261 7.45 -14.29 11.57
C LEU A 261 6.34 -15.03 12.32
N TYR A 262 5.35 -14.29 12.80
CA TYR A 262 4.13 -14.84 13.38
C TYR A 262 2.94 -14.47 12.49
N ILE A 263 2.23 -15.47 11.98
CA ILE A 263 1.05 -15.25 11.14
C ILE A 263 -0.15 -14.96 12.07
N ASN A 264 -0.57 -13.70 12.09
CA ASN A 264 -1.81 -13.31 12.74
C ASN A 264 -3.02 -13.71 11.88
N ALA A 265 -4.11 -14.14 12.51
CA ALA A 265 -5.41 -14.27 11.86
C ALA A 265 -6.25 -12.99 12.06
N PRO A 266 -6.94 -12.45 11.03
CA PRO A 266 -7.84 -11.29 11.13
C PRO A 266 -9.20 -11.64 11.76
N ILE A 267 -9.25 -12.67 12.61
CA ILE A 267 -10.44 -13.27 13.19
C ILE A 267 -10.27 -13.31 14.71
N PRO A 268 -11.30 -13.07 15.53
CA PRO A 268 -11.19 -13.17 17.00
C PRO A 268 -10.84 -14.60 17.47
N SER A 269 -9.97 -14.72 18.49
CA SER A 269 -9.67 -15.99 19.18
C SER A 269 -10.69 -16.33 20.29
N ARG A 270 -11.94 -15.88 20.12
CA ARG A 270 -13.05 -16.06 21.09
C ARG A 270 -14.24 -16.74 20.42
N ARG A 271 -14.97 -17.57 21.16
CA ARG A 271 -16.18 -18.24 20.66
C ARG A 271 -17.17 -17.20 20.09
N PRO A 272 -17.87 -17.51 18.98
CA PRO A 272 -17.82 -18.77 18.22
C PRO A 272 -16.66 -18.91 17.23
N TYR A 273 -15.78 -17.92 17.09
CA TYR A 273 -14.85 -17.80 15.95
C TYR A 273 -13.51 -18.56 16.07
N ASN A 274 -13.29 -19.30 17.15
CA ASN A 274 -12.04 -20.06 17.37
C ASN A 274 -11.76 -21.06 16.23
N ASP A 275 -12.80 -21.70 15.73
CA ASP A 275 -12.69 -22.75 14.73
C ASP A 275 -12.39 -22.15 13.35
N ASP A 276 -13.04 -21.03 13.00
CA ASP A 276 -12.73 -20.22 11.81
C ASP A 276 -11.29 -19.69 11.85
N GLN A 277 -10.84 -19.18 13.01
CA GLN A 277 -9.48 -18.71 13.21
C GLN A 277 -8.45 -19.83 13.00
N SER A 278 -8.70 -21.00 13.60
CA SER A 278 -7.83 -22.17 13.49
C SER A 278 -7.77 -22.70 12.06
N LYS A 279 -8.93 -22.75 11.37
CA LYS A 279 -9.05 -23.13 9.97
C LYS A 279 -8.26 -22.19 9.05
N PHE A 280 -8.38 -20.88 9.23
CA PHE A 280 -7.60 -19.90 8.45
C PHE A 280 -6.08 -20.11 8.62
N LEU A 281 -5.60 -20.28 9.86
CA LEU A 281 -4.18 -20.50 10.12
C LEU A 281 -3.69 -21.83 9.52
N GLN A 282 -4.50 -22.88 9.62
CA GLN A 282 -4.18 -24.19 9.03
C GLN A 282 -4.14 -24.13 7.50
N ASP A 283 -5.09 -23.44 6.86
CA ASP A 283 -5.14 -23.23 5.41
C ASP A 283 -3.88 -22.51 4.89
N VAL A 284 -3.48 -21.41 5.54
CA VAL A 284 -2.23 -20.69 5.23
C VAL A 284 -1.00 -21.59 5.41
N HIS A 285 -0.93 -22.34 6.51
CA HIS A 285 0.21 -23.24 6.77
C HIS A 285 0.26 -24.45 5.83
N ASN A 286 -0.88 -24.94 5.34
CA ASN A 286 -0.94 -26.03 4.38
C ASN A 286 -0.53 -25.54 2.98
N GLY A 287 -1.10 -24.43 2.50
CA GLY A 287 -0.73 -23.85 1.20
C GLY A 287 0.78 -23.61 1.06
N ILE A 288 1.43 -23.05 2.08
CA ILE A 288 2.90 -22.85 2.08
C ILE A 288 3.66 -24.19 1.95
N LYS A 289 3.22 -25.25 2.64
CA LYS A 289 3.84 -26.58 2.57
C LYS A 289 3.58 -27.28 1.23
N GLU A 290 2.43 -27.03 0.63
CA GLU A 290 2.02 -27.53 -0.68
C GLU A 290 2.68 -26.76 -1.83
N GLY A 291 3.38 -25.66 -1.52
CA GLY A 291 4.23 -24.90 -2.45
C GLY A 291 3.59 -23.63 -3.00
N GLU A 292 2.44 -23.21 -2.47
CA GLU A 292 1.79 -21.95 -2.84
C GLU A 292 2.65 -20.75 -2.43
N GLU A 293 2.75 -19.76 -3.33
CA GLU A 293 3.61 -18.58 -3.15
C GLU A 293 2.91 -17.51 -2.29
N ILE A 294 2.64 -17.82 -1.02
CA ILE A 294 1.88 -16.96 -0.09
C ILE A 294 2.76 -15.90 0.60
N LEU A 295 4.04 -16.21 0.79
CA LEU A 295 5.03 -15.34 1.44
C LEU A 295 6.25 -15.19 0.54
N PHE A 296 6.76 -13.96 0.43
CA PHE A 296 7.95 -13.67 -0.37
C PHE A 296 9.00 -12.92 0.45
N LEU A 297 10.25 -13.08 0.03
CA LEU A 297 11.33 -12.17 0.37
C LEU A 297 11.58 -11.25 -0.82
N GLU A 298 11.34 -9.95 -0.65
CA GLU A 298 11.55 -8.91 -1.66
C GLU A 298 12.87 -8.15 -1.43
N ALA A 299 13.54 -7.75 -2.51
CA ALA A 299 14.73 -6.94 -2.43
C ALA A 299 14.37 -5.45 -2.23
N ARG A 300 14.26 -5.03 -0.97
CA ARG A 300 14.20 -3.61 -0.56
C ARG A 300 15.25 -3.36 0.50
N LEU A 301 16.03 -2.30 0.37
CA LEU A 301 17.09 -1.93 1.31
C LEU A 301 16.53 -1.14 2.49
N GLU A 302 17.02 -1.44 3.69
CA GLU A 302 16.69 -0.74 4.92
C GLU A 302 17.95 -0.01 5.41
N LYS A 303 17.92 1.33 5.43
CA LYS A 303 19.08 2.14 5.80
C LYS A 303 19.43 1.93 7.28
N TRP A 304 20.66 1.51 7.59
CA TRP A 304 21.13 1.48 8.97
C TRP A 304 21.75 2.82 9.37
N PHE A 305 21.49 3.24 10.61
CA PHE A 305 22.14 4.43 11.18
C PHE A 305 22.51 4.21 12.64
N ARG A 306 23.58 4.89 13.07
CA ARG A 306 24.05 4.88 14.47
C ARG A 306 22.95 5.41 15.39
N GLY A 307 22.32 4.52 16.14
CA GLY A 307 21.17 4.84 17.00
C GLY A 307 19.97 3.91 16.78
N MET A 308 19.92 3.17 15.65
CA MET A 308 19.03 2.02 15.52
C MET A 308 19.34 0.97 16.59
N ARG A 309 18.30 0.24 17.04
CA ARG A 309 18.43 -0.89 17.98
C ARG A 309 18.87 -2.19 17.31
N PHE A 310 18.89 -2.22 15.97
CA PHE A 310 19.15 -3.42 15.16
C PHE A 310 20.61 -3.51 14.71
N SER A 311 21.01 -4.73 14.38
CA SER A 311 22.29 -5.07 13.78
C SER A 311 22.51 -4.35 12.43
N PRO A 312 23.75 -3.93 12.09
CA PRO A 312 24.08 -3.42 10.75
C PRO A 312 23.71 -4.39 9.61
N THR A 313 23.56 -5.69 9.91
CA THR A 313 23.08 -6.69 8.93
C THR A 313 21.66 -6.42 8.40
N ILE A 314 20.96 -5.41 8.91
CA ILE A 314 19.66 -4.98 8.36
C ILE A 314 19.79 -4.40 6.94
N GLU A 315 20.92 -3.75 6.60
CA GLU A 315 21.18 -3.19 5.26
C GLU A 315 21.21 -4.26 4.17
N ILE A 316 21.67 -5.47 4.53
CA ILE A 316 21.82 -6.63 3.64
C ILE A 316 20.72 -7.69 3.85
N SER A 317 19.64 -7.32 4.53
CA SER A 317 18.49 -8.20 4.76
C SER A 317 17.40 -7.99 3.71
N TRP A 318 16.60 -9.02 3.45
CA TRP A 318 15.45 -9.00 2.56
C TRP A 318 14.20 -8.53 3.32
N GLY A 319 13.28 -7.84 2.64
CA GLY A 319 11.97 -7.48 3.19
C GLY A 319 10.99 -8.66 3.10
N VAL A 320 10.15 -8.85 4.11
CA VAL A 320 9.04 -9.82 4.05
C VAL A 320 7.84 -9.17 3.37
N HIS A 321 7.45 -9.73 2.24
CA HIS A 321 6.22 -9.35 1.53
C HIS A 321 5.10 -10.36 1.79
N ILE A 322 3.88 -9.84 1.91
CA ILE A 322 2.70 -10.55 2.43
C ILE A 322 1.43 -10.32 1.59
N GLY A 323 1.54 -9.79 0.37
CA GLY A 323 0.35 -9.39 -0.42
C GLY A 323 -0.63 -10.54 -0.67
N GLN A 324 -0.14 -11.71 -1.09
CA GLN A 324 -0.94 -12.93 -1.23
C GLN A 324 -1.59 -13.40 0.09
N LEU A 325 -0.95 -13.18 1.24
CA LEU A 325 -1.56 -13.44 2.56
C LEU A 325 -2.68 -12.43 2.90
N GLU A 326 -2.53 -11.17 2.50
CA GLU A 326 -3.61 -10.16 2.61
C GLU A 326 -4.80 -10.52 1.72
N ASP A 327 -4.57 -10.98 0.48
CA ASP A 327 -5.65 -11.39 -0.44
C ASP A 327 -6.35 -12.67 0.02
N ARG A 328 -5.61 -13.67 0.50
CA ARG A 328 -6.20 -14.86 1.13
C ARG A 328 -7.03 -14.49 2.36
N SER A 329 -6.59 -13.50 3.13
CA SER A 329 -7.32 -12.96 4.27
C SER A 329 -8.63 -12.30 3.85
N PHE A 330 -8.63 -11.48 2.80
CA PHE A 330 -9.86 -10.91 2.23
C PHE A 330 -10.81 -11.98 1.71
N GLY A 331 -10.31 -12.95 0.94
CA GLY A 331 -11.09 -14.09 0.46
C GLY A 331 -11.77 -14.85 1.59
N PHE A 332 -11.03 -15.17 2.66
CA PHE A 332 -11.57 -15.84 3.83
C PHE A 332 -12.63 -14.98 4.57
N LEU A 333 -12.34 -13.70 4.84
CA LEU A 333 -13.29 -12.81 5.52
C LEU A 333 -14.59 -12.63 4.73
N ASN A 334 -14.56 -12.70 3.40
CA ASN A 334 -15.74 -12.63 2.53
C ASN A 334 -16.68 -13.84 2.69
N THR A 335 -16.19 -14.96 3.25
CA THR A 335 -17.03 -16.13 3.54
C THR A 335 -17.82 -15.98 4.85
N LEU A 336 -17.31 -15.19 5.79
CA LEU A 336 -17.90 -14.99 7.12
C LEU A 336 -19.10 -14.03 7.08
N LYS A 337 -19.96 -14.09 8.11
CA LYS A 337 -21.03 -13.11 8.31
C LYS A 337 -20.53 -11.93 9.17
N PRO A 338 -20.84 -10.67 8.82
CA PRO A 338 -21.60 -10.24 7.64
C PRO A 338 -20.72 -10.20 6.37
N LYS A 339 -21.25 -10.70 5.25
CA LYS A 339 -20.51 -10.80 3.97
C LYS A 339 -20.33 -9.44 3.30
N ARG A 340 -19.26 -9.25 2.52
CA ARG A 340 -18.98 -8.09 1.65
C ARG A 340 -18.90 -6.71 2.32
N LEU A 341 -18.86 -6.61 3.65
CA LEU A 341 -18.72 -5.31 4.32
C LEU A 341 -17.39 -4.61 4.00
N PHE A 342 -16.28 -5.35 3.84
CA PHE A 342 -14.99 -4.73 3.56
C PHE A 342 -14.90 -4.08 2.18
N GLU A 343 -15.47 -4.70 1.14
CA GLU A 343 -15.50 -4.15 -0.21
C GLU A 343 -16.20 -2.78 -0.22
N ASP A 344 -17.33 -2.69 0.47
CA ASP A 344 -18.11 -1.46 0.61
C ASP A 344 -17.35 -0.37 1.37
N ILE A 345 -16.66 -0.72 2.47
CA ILE A 345 -15.86 0.24 3.25
C ILE A 345 -14.66 0.74 2.44
N ILE A 346 -13.99 -0.14 1.68
CA ILE A 346 -12.85 0.22 0.81
C ILE A 346 -13.33 1.12 -0.34
N VAL A 347 -14.48 0.85 -0.96
CA VAL A 347 -15.06 1.72 -1.99
C VAL A 347 -15.45 3.07 -1.40
N LEU A 348 -16.09 3.10 -0.23
CA LEU A 348 -16.56 4.32 0.42
C LEU A 348 -15.40 5.25 0.83
N ILE A 349 -14.36 4.72 1.48
CA ILE A 349 -13.19 5.52 1.85
C ILE A 349 -12.42 5.98 0.61
N ASN A 350 -12.33 5.17 -0.45
CA ASN A 350 -11.73 5.61 -1.70
C ASN A 350 -12.53 6.72 -2.40
N ALA A 351 -13.87 6.66 -2.39
CA ALA A 351 -14.70 7.74 -2.93
C ALA A 351 -14.44 9.07 -2.20
N ILE A 352 -14.25 9.04 -0.88
CA ILE A 352 -13.89 10.24 -0.09
C ILE A 352 -12.46 10.70 -0.40
N LYS A 353 -11.50 9.77 -0.52
CA LYS A 353 -10.11 10.10 -0.91
C LYS A 353 -10.01 10.72 -2.30
N ASP A 354 -10.85 10.30 -3.24
CA ASP A 354 -10.79 10.79 -4.62
C ASP A 354 -11.09 12.29 -4.69
N GLU A 355 -12.04 12.78 -3.88
CA GLU A 355 -12.34 14.22 -3.76
C GLU A 355 -11.36 14.95 -2.82
N HIS A 356 -10.90 14.30 -1.74
CA HIS A 356 -10.02 14.88 -0.71
C HIS A 356 -8.54 14.47 -0.85
N VAL A 357 -8.05 14.26 -2.08
CA VAL A 357 -6.74 13.61 -2.33
C VAL A 357 -5.58 14.33 -1.63
N VAL A 358 -5.57 15.66 -1.62
CA VAL A 358 -4.52 16.46 -0.96
C VAL A 358 -4.51 16.23 0.56
N CYS A 359 -5.67 16.09 1.19
CA CYS A 359 -5.80 15.97 2.64
C CYS A 359 -5.69 14.52 3.15
N LEU A 360 -5.99 13.51 2.32
CA LEU A 360 -6.13 12.11 2.73
C LEU A 360 -5.13 11.14 2.07
N HIS A 361 -4.09 11.63 1.39
CA HIS A 361 -3.12 10.80 0.67
C HIS A 361 -2.30 9.83 1.55
N ALA A 362 -2.15 10.06 2.87
CA ALA A 362 -1.48 9.08 3.74
C ALA A 362 -2.38 7.87 4.06
N VAL A 363 -3.69 7.97 3.80
CA VAL A 363 -4.67 6.90 3.98
C VAL A 363 -4.65 5.96 2.76
N THR A 364 -3.52 5.31 2.51
CA THR A 364 -3.35 4.40 1.35
C THR A 364 -4.32 3.21 1.39
N ASN A 365 -4.52 2.50 0.27
CA ASN A 365 -5.34 1.26 0.29
C ASN A 365 -4.80 0.27 1.32
N ARG A 366 -3.47 0.20 1.49
CA ARG A 366 -2.82 -0.60 2.53
C ARG A 366 -3.27 -0.22 3.95
N VAL A 367 -3.32 1.08 4.27
CA VAL A 367 -3.82 1.59 5.56
C VAL A 367 -5.27 1.20 5.81
N ILE A 368 -6.13 1.35 4.79
CA ILE A 368 -7.54 0.93 4.87
C ILE A 368 -7.65 -0.58 5.11
N ASN A 369 -6.91 -1.38 4.36
CA ASN A 369 -6.90 -2.85 4.43
C ASN A 369 -6.52 -3.34 5.84
N HIS A 370 -5.43 -2.82 6.42
CA HIS A 370 -5.04 -3.22 7.77
C HIS A 370 -5.99 -2.66 8.85
N ALA A 371 -6.59 -1.49 8.66
CA ALA A 371 -7.64 -0.99 9.56
C ALA A 371 -8.85 -1.93 9.60
N VAL A 372 -9.27 -2.44 8.44
CA VAL A 372 -10.30 -3.49 8.33
C VAL A 372 -9.88 -4.77 9.05
N PHE A 373 -8.65 -5.27 8.87
CA PHE A 373 -8.18 -6.48 9.56
C PHE A 373 -8.17 -6.33 11.11
N PHE A 374 -7.74 -5.17 11.63
CA PHE A 374 -7.83 -4.89 13.07
C PHE A 374 -9.29 -4.84 13.55
N GLN A 375 -10.19 -4.22 12.78
CA GLN A 375 -11.60 -4.15 13.14
C GLN A 375 -12.28 -5.51 13.09
N TYR A 376 -12.01 -6.36 12.09
CA TYR A 376 -12.54 -7.73 12.08
C TYR A 376 -12.07 -8.53 13.31
N ARG A 377 -10.79 -8.44 13.68
CA ARG A 377 -10.27 -9.12 14.89
C ARG A 377 -10.87 -8.58 16.20
N LYS A 378 -11.20 -7.28 16.31
CA LYS A 378 -11.80 -6.68 17.53
C LYS A 378 -13.33 -6.86 17.61
N ASN A 379 -14.02 -6.77 16.47
CA ASN A 379 -15.44 -6.43 16.39
C ASN A 379 -16.30 -7.38 15.53
N LEU A 380 -15.74 -8.43 14.92
CA LEU A 380 -16.55 -9.49 14.31
C LEU A 380 -17.57 -10.06 15.32
N GLY A 381 -18.84 -10.11 14.89
CA GLY A 381 -20.00 -10.51 15.70
C GLY A 381 -20.55 -9.43 16.64
N LYS A 382 -19.85 -8.31 16.85
CA LYS A 382 -20.35 -7.19 17.66
C LYS A 382 -21.08 -6.16 16.78
N LEU A 383 -20.43 -5.72 15.71
CA LEU A 383 -20.98 -4.73 14.79
C LEU A 383 -21.78 -5.41 13.68
N GLN A 384 -23.00 -4.94 13.43
CA GLN A 384 -23.95 -5.55 12.50
C GLN A 384 -24.31 -4.63 11.33
N GLN A 385 -24.32 -3.30 11.53
CA GLN A 385 -24.70 -2.32 10.51
C GLN A 385 -23.48 -1.76 9.79
N LYS A 386 -23.65 -1.31 8.55
CA LYS A 386 -22.51 -0.91 7.69
C LYS A 386 -21.88 0.40 8.19
N GLN A 387 -22.71 1.33 8.65
CA GLN A 387 -22.33 2.56 9.34
C GLN A 387 -21.40 2.31 10.54
N ASP A 388 -21.69 1.31 11.38
CA ASP A 388 -20.86 0.97 12.54
C ASP A 388 -19.43 0.62 12.13
N TRP A 389 -19.31 -0.27 11.13
CA TRP A 389 -18.03 -0.73 10.62
C TRP A 389 -17.24 0.39 9.94
N PHE A 390 -17.91 1.21 9.13
CA PHE A 390 -17.31 2.38 8.49
C PHE A 390 -16.73 3.37 9.52
N VAL A 391 -17.53 3.75 10.52
CA VAL A 391 -17.10 4.64 11.60
C VAL A 391 -15.98 4.01 12.43
N ALA A 392 -16.03 2.70 12.71
CA ALA A 392 -14.98 2.01 13.46
C ALA A 392 -13.65 1.93 12.69
N VAL A 393 -13.68 1.75 11.37
CA VAL A 393 -12.49 1.81 10.51
C VAL A 393 -11.91 3.23 10.47
N LEU A 394 -12.74 4.26 10.27
CA LEU A 394 -12.28 5.66 10.33
C LEU A 394 -11.67 6.02 11.69
N LYS A 395 -12.31 5.64 12.81
CA LYS A 395 -11.74 5.80 14.16
C LYS A 395 -10.40 5.08 14.32
N THR A 396 -10.23 3.90 13.72
CA THR A 396 -8.94 3.17 13.76
C THR A 396 -7.83 3.97 13.09
N ILE A 397 -8.10 4.46 11.88
CA ILE A 397 -7.17 5.30 11.10
C ILE A 397 -6.85 6.58 11.88
N GLN A 398 -7.86 7.23 12.46
CA GLN A 398 -7.69 8.41 13.32
C GLN A 398 -6.78 8.14 14.52
N THR A 399 -6.97 7.02 15.23
CA THR A 399 -6.14 6.63 16.37
C THR A 399 -4.69 6.36 15.95
N GLN A 400 -4.46 5.67 14.83
CA GLN A 400 -3.10 5.42 14.36
C GLN A 400 -2.41 6.71 13.87
N LEU A 401 -3.15 7.63 13.24
CA LEU A 401 -2.66 8.97 12.88
C LEU A 401 -2.33 9.80 14.13
N ASN A 402 -3.13 9.72 15.21
CA ASN A 402 -2.82 10.35 16.49
C ASN A 402 -1.51 9.85 17.11
N LEU A 403 -1.15 8.59 16.87
CA LEU A 403 0.08 7.95 17.36
C LEU A 403 1.27 8.13 16.40
N ASN A 404 1.07 8.71 15.21
CA ASN A 404 2.04 8.71 14.09
C ASN A 404 2.59 7.32 13.76
N MET A 405 1.79 6.27 13.99
CA MET A 405 2.19 4.88 13.85
C MET A 405 0.98 4.06 13.44
N PHE A 406 1.09 3.36 12.31
CA PHE A 406 0.13 2.35 11.88
C PHE A 406 0.86 1.00 11.77
N PRO A 407 0.72 0.08 12.75
CA PRO A 407 1.38 -1.21 12.67
C PRO A 407 0.76 -2.07 11.56
N ASN A 408 1.59 -2.72 10.74
CA ASN A 408 1.11 -3.74 9.82
C ASN A 408 0.46 -4.90 10.60
N PHE A 409 -0.73 -5.33 10.19
CA PHE A 409 -1.51 -6.35 10.92
C PHE A 409 -0.74 -7.68 11.14
N PHE A 410 -0.05 -8.16 10.10
CA PHE A 410 0.75 -9.39 10.15
C PHE A 410 2.18 -9.10 10.62
N LEU A 411 2.75 -7.99 10.17
CA LEU A 411 4.11 -7.55 10.46
C LEU A 411 4.14 -6.45 11.53
N GLN A 412 3.59 -6.69 12.73
CA GLN A 412 3.29 -5.65 13.75
C GLN A 412 4.44 -4.70 14.15
N LYS A 413 5.70 -5.07 13.91
CA LYS A 413 6.88 -4.21 14.13
C LYS A 413 7.18 -3.24 12.95
N GLN A 414 6.53 -3.40 11.82
CA GLN A 414 6.60 -2.53 10.65
C GLN A 414 5.54 -1.42 10.80
N ASN A 415 5.96 -0.16 10.71
CA ASN A 415 5.05 0.98 10.67
C ASN A 415 4.77 1.35 9.21
N ILE A 416 3.50 1.34 8.79
CA ILE A 416 3.09 1.69 7.42
C ILE A 416 3.26 3.20 7.17
N PHE A 417 3.15 4.03 8.20
CA PHE A 417 3.40 5.47 8.10
C PHE A 417 4.90 5.85 8.11
N MET A 418 5.83 4.88 8.11
CA MET A 418 7.27 5.16 8.23
C MET A 418 7.82 6.04 7.09
N GLU A 419 7.25 5.92 5.89
CA GLU A 419 7.64 6.66 4.68
C GLU A 419 6.80 7.94 4.47
N SER A 420 5.83 8.22 5.36
CA SER A 420 4.96 9.41 5.25
C SER A 420 5.57 10.62 5.96
N ASP A 421 5.52 11.79 5.33
CA ASP A 421 5.99 13.04 5.94
C ASP A 421 5.17 13.37 7.22
N PRO A 422 5.81 13.74 8.34
CA PRO A 422 5.12 14.10 9.58
C PRO A 422 4.12 15.27 9.47
N GLN A 423 4.37 16.25 8.58
CA GLN A 423 3.43 17.35 8.32
C GLN A 423 2.17 16.83 7.62
N ILE A 424 2.38 15.96 6.63
CA ILE A 424 1.33 15.24 5.91
C ILE A 424 0.45 14.44 6.88
N LEU A 425 1.04 13.68 7.80
CA LEU A 425 0.30 12.90 8.80
C LEU A 425 -0.55 13.80 9.72
N LYS A 426 -0.05 15.00 10.06
CA LYS A 426 -0.81 16.00 10.82
C LYS A 426 -2.03 16.52 10.06
N PHE A 427 -1.91 16.86 8.77
CA PHE A 427 -3.06 17.27 7.96
C PHE A 427 -4.10 16.15 7.82
N ASN A 428 -3.65 14.92 7.56
CA ASN A 428 -4.52 13.74 7.46
C ASN A 428 -5.30 13.49 8.77
N LYS A 429 -4.64 13.66 9.93
CA LYS A 429 -5.26 13.55 11.26
C LYS A 429 -6.42 14.53 11.44
N ASP A 430 -6.20 15.81 11.10
CA ASP A 430 -7.20 16.85 11.33
C ASP A 430 -8.40 16.69 10.36
N GLU A 431 -8.16 16.28 9.10
CA GLU A 431 -9.24 16.02 8.13
C GLU A 431 -10.05 14.76 8.46
N ILE A 432 -9.41 13.65 8.87
CA ILE A 432 -10.13 12.45 9.33
C ILE A 432 -10.98 12.77 10.58
N LYS A 433 -10.48 13.63 11.48
CA LYS A 433 -11.27 14.13 12.62
C LYS A 433 -12.48 14.94 12.14
N ARG A 434 -12.29 15.86 11.19
CA ARG A 434 -13.36 16.68 10.61
C ARG A 434 -14.44 15.81 9.96
N LEU A 435 -14.04 14.85 9.12
CA LEU A 435 -14.90 13.86 8.47
C LEU A 435 -15.79 13.11 9.47
N ILE A 436 -15.19 12.52 10.51
CA ILE A 436 -15.93 11.78 11.56
C ILE A 436 -16.92 12.69 12.30
N THR A 437 -16.52 13.93 12.62
CA THR A 437 -17.41 14.89 13.30
C THR A 437 -18.55 15.35 12.41
N CYS A 438 -18.30 15.67 11.14
CA CYS A 438 -19.33 16.06 10.18
C CYS A 438 -20.36 14.94 10.01
N ILE A 439 -19.92 13.70 9.73
CA ILE A 439 -20.79 12.55 9.51
C ILE A 439 -21.63 12.20 10.76
N LYS A 440 -21.07 12.38 11.97
CA LYS A 440 -21.82 12.21 13.23
C LYS A 440 -22.92 13.26 13.42
N ASN A 441 -22.63 14.52 13.06
CA ASN A 441 -23.54 15.64 13.31
C ASN A 441 -24.59 15.81 12.20
N ASN A 442 -24.23 15.47 10.96
CA ASN A 442 -25.09 15.43 9.79
C ASN A 442 -24.65 14.29 8.85
N PRO A 443 -25.36 13.14 8.84
CA PRO A 443 -25.04 12.03 7.95
C PRO A 443 -25.03 12.37 6.45
N GLU A 444 -25.81 13.38 6.03
CA GLU A 444 -25.87 13.85 4.63
C GLU A 444 -24.54 14.42 4.14
N SER A 445 -23.71 14.96 5.05
CA SER A 445 -22.37 15.47 4.69
C SER A 445 -21.49 14.41 4.01
N LEU A 446 -21.79 13.12 4.17
CA LEU A 446 -21.12 12.06 3.42
C LEU A 446 -21.24 12.25 1.90
N LEU A 447 -22.35 12.78 1.39
CA LEU A 447 -22.53 13.07 -0.05
C LEU A 447 -21.57 14.18 -0.50
N SER A 448 -21.41 15.23 0.29
CA SER A 448 -20.43 16.30 0.08
C SER A 448 -19.00 15.75 0.03
N TYR A 449 -18.61 14.99 1.05
CA TYR A 449 -17.26 14.40 1.16
C TYR A 449 -16.93 13.36 0.09
N SER A 450 -17.93 12.79 -0.59
CA SER A 450 -17.73 11.80 -1.64
C SER A 450 -18.04 12.31 -3.05
N GLY A 451 -18.34 13.61 -3.23
CA GLY A 451 -18.69 14.19 -4.53
C GLY A 451 -19.93 13.53 -5.13
N CYS A 452 -20.95 13.35 -4.29
CA CYS A 452 -22.25 12.75 -4.59
C CYS A 452 -23.42 13.69 -4.28
N GLU A 453 -23.17 14.98 -4.06
CA GLU A 453 -24.24 15.98 -4.02
C GLU A 453 -24.95 16.02 -5.38
N GLU A 454 -26.28 15.98 -5.35
CA GLU A 454 -27.07 16.30 -6.54
C GLU A 454 -26.83 17.79 -6.85
N ALA A 455 -26.51 18.09 -8.12
CA ALA A 455 -26.40 19.47 -8.56
C ALA A 455 -27.73 20.14 -8.24
N LYS A 456 -27.71 21.18 -7.40
CA LYS A 456 -28.91 21.99 -7.15
C LYS A 456 -29.39 22.48 -8.49
N THR A 457 -30.53 21.95 -8.94
CA THR A 457 -31.26 22.58 -10.02
C THR A 457 -31.60 23.96 -9.52
N GLU A 458 -31.03 24.98 -10.16
CA GLU A 458 -31.51 26.35 -10.07
C GLU A 458 -32.90 26.37 -10.70
N THR A 459 -33.89 25.88 -9.95
CA THR A 459 -35.26 26.35 -10.10
C THR A 459 -35.21 27.82 -9.74
N GLU A 460 -35.22 28.66 -10.76
CA GLU A 460 -35.48 30.07 -10.60
C GLU A 460 -36.81 30.20 -9.86
N ASP A 461 -36.74 30.54 -8.56
CA ASP A 461 -37.85 31.07 -7.79
C ASP A 461 -38.20 32.45 -8.36
N SER A 462 -38.81 32.42 -9.56
CA SER A 462 -39.44 33.55 -10.21
C SER A 462 -40.80 33.81 -9.58
N GLU A 463 -40.82 33.92 -8.25
CA GLU A 463 -41.92 34.55 -7.53
C GLU A 463 -42.00 36.03 -7.90
N LYS A 464 -42.74 36.32 -8.97
CA LYS A 464 -43.35 37.63 -9.20
C LYS A 464 -44.83 37.49 -9.47
N SER A 465 -45.54 37.23 -8.37
CA SER A 465 -46.84 37.82 -8.03
C SER A 465 -47.77 38.14 -9.20
N ASP A 466 -48.79 37.29 -9.36
CA ASP A 466 -50.08 37.74 -9.87
C ASP A 466 -50.63 38.84 -8.95
N ASP A 467 -51.11 39.93 -9.55
CA ASP A 467 -52.11 40.82 -8.95
C ASP A 467 -52.90 41.48 -10.09
N GLU A 468 -53.97 40.79 -10.54
CA GLU A 468 -55.01 41.43 -11.34
C GLU A 468 -55.95 42.22 -10.39
N LYS A 469 -56.18 43.52 -10.64
CA LYS A 469 -57.45 44.00 -11.26
C LYS A 469 -57.72 45.52 -11.19
N GLU A 470 -58.28 45.97 -12.31
CA GLU A 470 -59.35 46.98 -12.46
C GLU A 470 -59.10 48.50 -12.25
N SER A 471 -59.13 49.18 -13.41
CA SER A 471 -60.13 50.23 -13.74
C SER A 471 -60.08 51.58 -13.03
N SER A 472 -59.58 52.60 -13.73
CA SER A 472 -60.45 53.56 -14.44
C SER A 472 -59.61 54.51 -15.30
N GLY A 473 -60.17 54.98 -16.42
CA GLY A 473 -59.41 55.74 -17.42
C GLY A 473 -59.60 57.25 -17.31
N GLU A 474 -58.63 58.00 -17.83
CA GLU A 474 -58.88 59.36 -18.29
C GLU A 474 -58.06 59.73 -19.53
N LYS A 475 -58.57 60.71 -20.29
CA LYS A 475 -58.06 61.10 -21.60
C LYS A 475 -56.92 62.11 -21.46
N ASN A 476 -55.93 62.04 -22.35
CA ASN A 476 -55.69 63.05 -23.39
C ASN A 476 -54.32 62.80 -24.05
N GLY A 477 -54.27 62.84 -25.38
CA GLY A 477 -53.00 62.83 -26.10
C GLY A 477 -52.49 64.25 -26.32
N VAL A 478 -51.17 64.41 -26.31
CA VAL A 478 -50.47 65.52 -26.99
C VAL A 478 -49.23 64.94 -27.68
N HIS A 479 -49.17 65.11 -28.99
CA HIS A 479 -47.96 64.95 -29.80
C HIS A 479 -46.96 66.05 -29.43
N PHE A 480 -45.67 65.77 -29.32
CA PHE A 480 -44.64 66.60 -29.95
C PHE A 480 -43.33 65.81 -30.15
N SER A 481 -42.59 66.22 -31.16
CA SER A 481 -41.34 65.64 -31.67
C SER A 481 -40.14 65.94 -30.77
N ASP A 482 -39.10 65.10 -30.84
CA ASP A 482 -37.90 65.38 -31.66
C ASP A 482 -37.21 64.05 -32.06
#